data_AF-A0A2T6VJT1-F1
#
_entry.id   AF-A0A2T6VJT1-F1
#
_cell.length_a   1.000
_cell.length_b   1.000
_cell.length_c   1.000
_cell.angle_alpha   90.00
_cell.angle_beta   90.00
_cell.angle_gamma   90.00
#
_symmetry.space_group_name_H-M   'P 1'
#
loop_
_entity.id
_entity.type
_entity.pdbx_description
1 polymer ?
#
loop_
_entity_poly.entity_id
_entity_poly.type
_entity_poly.pdbx_seq_one_letter_code
_entity_poly.pdbx_strand_id
1 'polypeptide(L)'
;LSTGNYNPLSAKVYTDVSFFSAKNEIANDIIKLFHSLLTSSATNSALETLFMAPKQIKPKIIELIQNEMNHQQEGYIILKANALVDSEIIEWLYQASQKGVKIDLIIRGICCLKPQVKGLSENIRVY
;
A
#
# COMPACT_ATOMS: atom_id res chain seq x y z
N LEU A 1 -1.62 11.94 9.95
CA LEU A 1 -1.26 10.61 9.42
C LEU A 1 0.20 10.68 8.97
N SER A 2 1.01 9.65 9.21
CA SER A 2 2.44 9.68 8.84
C SER A 2 2.91 8.33 8.35
N THR A 3 3.91 8.32 7.48
CA THR A 3 4.63 7.10 7.07
C THR A 3 5.65 6.63 8.12
N GLY A 4 5.99 7.51 9.06
CA GLY A 4 6.95 7.26 10.13
C GLY A 4 6.41 7.63 11.51
N ASN A 5 7.28 7.57 12.52
CA ASN A 5 6.94 7.96 13.88
C ASN A 5 7.34 9.43 14.16
N TYR A 6 6.83 9.99 15.26
CA TYR A 6 7.12 11.38 15.67
C TYR A 6 8.34 11.49 16.61
N ASN A 7 9.32 10.60 16.50
CA ASN A 7 10.55 10.70 17.29
C ASN A 7 11.52 11.73 16.66
N PRO A 8 11.92 12.80 17.38
CA PRO A 8 12.77 13.86 16.83
C PRO A 8 14.16 13.40 16.38
N LEU A 9 14.68 12.32 16.97
CA LEU A 9 16.00 11.79 16.63
C LEU A 9 15.97 11.09 15.28
N SER A 10 14.97 10.24 15.04
CA SER A 10 14.79 9.55 13.77
C SER A 10 14.35 10.49 12.65
N ALA A 11 13.54 11.51 12.96
CA ALA A 11 13.06 12.48 11.98
C ALA A 11 14.18 13.28 11.27
N LYS A 12 15.39 13.34 11.84
CA LYS A 12 16.55 13.99 11.21
C LYS A 12 17.22 13.15 10.12
N VAL A 13 17.03 11.84 10.15
CA VAL A 13 17.79 10.88 9.32
C VAL A 13 16.86 10.11 8.38
N TYR A 14 15.64 9.81 8.81
CA TYR A 14 14.65 9.13 7.98
C TYR A 14 13.83 10.11 7.16
N THR A 15 13.58 9.75 5.90
CA THR A 15 12.67 10.48 5.04
C THR A 15 11.25 9.94 5.21
N ASP A 16 10.40 10.73 5.85
CA ASP A 16 8.99 10.43 6.09
C ASP A 16 8.08 11.54 5.59
N VAL A 17 6.84 11.19 5.28
CA VAL A 17 5.78 12.13 4.87
C VAL A 17 4.73 12.21 5.96
N SER A 18 4.39 13.44 6.35
CA SER A 18 3.31 13.72 7.30
C SER A 18 2.18 14.47 6.61
N PHE A 19 0.96 13.96 6.78
CA PHE A 19 -0.27 14.54 6.27
C PHE A 19 -1.13 15.05 7.41
N PHE A 20 -1.35 16.37 7.43
CA PHE A 20 -2.20 17.09 8.37
C PHE A 20 -3.50 17.48 7.66
N SER A 21 -4.64 17.24 8.31
CA SER A 21 -5.97 17.49 7.74
C SER A 21 -6.97 17.80 8.83
N ALA A 22 -7.93 18.66 8.52
CA ALA A 22 -9.10 18.95 9.34
C ALA A 22 -10.40 18.40 8.72
N LYS A 23 -10.30 17.50 7.72
CA LYS A 23 -11.47 16.88 7.09
C LYS A 23 -12.21 15.98 8.09
N ASN A 24 -13.53 16.17 8.17
CA ASN A 24 -14.38 15.44 9.12
C ASN A 24 -14.36 13.93 8.86
N GLU A 25 -14.34 13.47 7.61
CA GLU A 25 -14.31 12.04 7.30
C GLU A 25 -13.07 11.36 7.89
N ILE A 26 -11.90 12.00 7.76
CA ILE A 26 -10.64 11.50 8.29
C ILE A 26 -10.63 11.55 9.83
N ALA A 27 -11.14 12.64 10.43
CA ALA A 27 -11.21 12.77 11.88
C ALA A 27 -12.11 11.68 12.50
N ASN A 28 -13.25 11.41 11.89
CA ASN A 28 -14.18 10.36 12.34
C ASN A 28 -13.55 8.97 12.29
N ASP A 29 -12.84 8.64 11.19
CA ASP A 29 -12.13 7.37 11.08
C ASP A 29 -11.01 7.22 12.11
N ILE A 30 -10.27 8.30 12.41
CA ILE A 30 -9.23 8.27 13.44
C ILE A 30 -9.85 7.99 14.82
N ILE A 31 -10.98 8.62 15.16
CA ILE A 31 -11.69 8.35 16.43
C ILE A 31 -12.12 6.88 16.50
N LYS A 32 -12.73 6.35 15.43
CA LYS A 32 -13.12 4.93 15.33
C LYS A 32 -11.93 3.99 15.53
N LEU A 33 -10.78 4.30 14.91
CA LEU A 33 -9.54 3.53 15.06
C LEU A 33 -9.05 3.53 16.52
N PHE A 34 -9.04 4.67 17.20
CA PHE A 34 -8.61 4.68 18.61
C PHE A 34 -9.57 3.91 19.51
N HIS A 35 -10.89 4.01 19.28
CA HIS A 35 -11.86 3.21 20.02
C HIS A 35 -11.68 1.70 19.79
N SER A 36 -11.32 1.30 18.57
CA SER A 36 -11.07 -0.11 18.24
C SER A 36 -9.81 -0.66 18.92
N LEU A 37 -8.79 0.17 19.14
CA LEU A 37 -7.59 -0.25 19.86
C LEU A 37 -7.80 -0.37 21.37
N LEU A 38 -8.75 0.39 21.95
CA LEU A 38 -9.00 0.44 23.39
C LEU A 38 -10.02 -0.59 23.87
N THR A 39 -10.87 -1.11 22.98
CA THR A 39 -11.95 -2.02 23.35
C THR A 39 -11.66 -3.44 22.87
N SER A 40 -11.60 -4.42 23.77
CA SER A 40 -11.40 -5.84 23.43
C SER A 40 -12.53 -6.45 22.57
N SER A 41 -13.58 -5.68 22.27
CA SER A 41 -14.73 -6.05 21.46
C SER A 41 -14.67 -5.48 20.03
N ALA A 42 -13.52 -4.93 19.63
CA ALA A 42 -13.24 -4.28 18.34
C ALA A 42 -13.23 -5.20 17.11
N THR A 43 -13.96 -6.31 17.16
CA THR A 43 -13.90 -7.34 16.13
C THR A 43 -14.47 -6.89 14.78
N ASN A 44 -15.30 -5.83 14.72
CA ASN A 44 -16.04 -5.43 13.52
C ASN A 44 -15.96 -3.93 13.12
N SER A 45 -15.05 -3.14 13.69
CA SER A 45 -14.92 -1.73 13.26
C SER A 45 -14.13 -1.64 11.95
N ALA A 46 -14.81 -1.29 10.86
CA ALA A 46 -14.17 -0.88 9.60
C ALA A 46 -14.11 0.65 9.50
N LEU A 47 -13.02 1.15 8.94
CA LEU A 47 -12.87 2.55 8.55
C LEU A 47 -13.45 2.77 7.15
N GLU A 48 -13.97 3.97 6.87
CA GLU A 48 -14.68 4.25 5.61
C GLU A 48 -13.78 4.93 4.57
N THR A 49 -12.97 5.90 5.01
CA THR A 49 -12.06 6.69 4.20
C THR A 49 -10.62 6.20 4.31
N LEU A 50 -10.21 5.82 5.53
CA LEU A 50 -8.93 5.19 5.80
C LEU A 50 -9.06 3.67 5.77
N PHE A 51 -7.92 2.97 5.71
CA PHE A 51 -7.86 1.52 5.74
C PHE A 51 -6.90 1.08 6.83
N MET A 52 -7.35 0.20 7.72
CA MET A 52 -6.52 -0.33 8.81
C MET A 52 -6.12 -1.79 8.60
N ALA A 53 -4.93 -2.14 9.07
CA ALA A 53 -4.50 -3.52 9.17
C ALA A 53 -5.23 -4.26 10.32
N PRO A 54 -5.33 -5.59 10.26
CA PRO A 54 -4.96 -6.45 9.12
C PRO A 54 -6.07 -6.56 8.05
N LYS A 55 -7.30 -6.14 8.37
CA LYS A 55 -8.49 -6.53 7.59
C LYS A 55 -8.75 -5.71 6.32
N GLN A 56 -8.33 -4.45 6.25
CA GLN A 56 -8.74 -3.57 5.15
C GLN A 56 -7.63 -3.24 4.13
N ILE A 57 -6.39 -3.08 4.59
CA ILE A 57 -5.30 -2.60 3.71
C ILE A 57 -5.02 -3.56 2.55
N LYS A 58 -4.86 -4.86 2.83
CA LYS A 58 -4.51 -5.83 1.80
C LYS A 58 -5.60 -5.97 0.73
N PRO A 59 -6.89 -6.19 1.08
CA PRO A 59 -7.96 -6.20 0.08
C PRO A 59 -8.01 -4.92 -0.74
N LYS A 60 -7.78 -3.75 -0.11
CA LYS A 60 -7.77 -2.48 -0.84
C LYS A 60 -6.63 -2.36 -1.84
N ILE A 61 -5.42 -2.81 -1.49
CA ILE A 61 -4.29 -2.81 -2.42
C ILE A 61 -4.59 -3.71 -3.63
N ILE A 62 -5.16 -4.90 -3.38
CA ILE A 62 -5.56 -5.82 -4.46
C ILE A 62 -6.61 -5.18 -5.37
N GLU A 63 -7.64 -4.54 -4.81
CA GLU A 63 -8.66 -3.80 -5.56
C GLU A 63 -8.03 -2.70 -6.44
N LEU A 64 -7.08 -1.93 -5.89
CA LEU A 64 -6.37 -0.89 -6.65
C LEU A 64 -5.55 -1.46 -7.81
N ILE A 65 -4.85 -2.58 -7.60
CA ILE A 65 -4.12 -3.27 -8.67
C ILE A 65 -5.09 -3.76 -9.75
N GLN A 66 -6.19 -4.39 -9.35
CA GLN A 66 -7.23 -4.87 -10.27
C GLN A 66 -7.85 -3.72 -11.09
N ASN A 67 -8.04 -2.54 -10.49
CA ASN A 67 -8.53 -1.38 -11.22
C ASN A 67 -7.56 -0.95 -12.32
N GLU A 68 -6.25 -0.93 -12.04
CA GLU A 68 -5.23 -0.64 -13.06
C GLU A 68 -5.16 -1.71 -14.17
N MET A 69 -5.44 -2.97 -13.83
CA MET A 69 -5.52 -4.05 -14.83
C MET A 69 -6.61 -3.82 -15.88
N ASN A 70 -7.69 -3.09 -15.54
CA ASN A 70 -8.74 -2.76 -16.48
C ASN A 70 -8.29 -1.75 -17.55
N HIS A 71 -7.25 -0.96 -17.26
CA HIS A 71 -6.66 0.00 -18.20
C HIS A 71 -5.57 -0.61 -19.10
N GLN A 72 -5.13 -1.85 -18.82
CA GLN A 72 -4.14 -2.58 -19.63
C GLN A 72 -2.85 -1.77 -19.84
N GLN A 73 -2.48 -1.46 -21.10
CA GLN A 73 -1.25 -0.74 -21.45
C GLN A 73 -1.25 0.74 -21.00
N GLU A 74 -2.43 1.32 -20.77
CA GLU A 74 -2.57 2.66 -20.20
C GLU A 74 -2.52 2.65 -18.66
N GLY A 75 -2.63 1.46 -18.05
CA GLY A 75 -2.54 1.29 -16.60
C GLY A 75 -1.13 1.53 -16.09
N TYR A 76 -1.02 2.21 -14.95
CA TYR A 76 0.28 2.53 -14.38
C TYR A 76 0.29 2.51 -12.85
N ILE A 77 1.14 1.65 -12.30
CA ILE A 77 1.31 1.49 -10.85
C ILE A 77 2.69 2.02 -10.46
N ILE A 78 2.71 2.95 -9.51
CA ILE A 78 3.93 3.33 -8.78
C ILE A 78 3.76 2.93 -7.33
N LEU A 79 4.62 2.05 -6.83
CA LEU A 79 4.58 1.59 -5.44
C LEU A 79 5.92 1.84 -4.76
N LYS A 80 5.89 2.62 -3.68
CA LYS A 80 7.04 2.83 -2.80
C LYS A 80 6.81 2.16 -1.47
N ALA A 81 7.73 1.30 -1.07
CA ALA A 81 7.67 0.64 0.24
C ALA A 81 9.09 0.36 0.79
N ASN A 82 9.14 0.02 2.08
CA ASN A 82 10.39 -0.43 2.68
C ASN A 82 10.77 -1.84 2.23
N ALA A 83 9.78 -2.72 2.09
CA ALA A 83 9.96 -4.10 1.68
C ALA A 83 8.70 -4.59 0.93
N LEU A 84 8.88 -5.54 0.02
CA LEU A 84 7.83 -6.24 -0.70
C LEU A 84 8.03 -7.75 -0.54
N VAL A 85 7.22 -8.36 0.32
CA VAL A 85 7.35 -9.78 0.71
C VAL A 85 6.04 -10.56 0.70
N ASP A 86 4.88 -9.89 0.64
CA ASP A 86 3.57 -10.55 0.62
C ASP A 86 3.37 -11.25 -0.74
N SER A 87 3.23 -12.58 -0.70
CA SER A 87 3.15 -13.40 -1.91
C SER A 87 1.89 -13.14 -2.74
N GLU A 88 0.76 -12.80 -2.10
CA GLU A 88 -0.48 -12.55 -2.81
C GLU A 88 -0.44 -11.21 -3.54
N ILE A 89 0.11 -10.17 -2.91
CA ILE A 89 0.34 -8.89 -3.59
C ILE A 89 1.31 -9.06 -4.76
N ILE A 90 2.39 -9.84 -4.58
CA ILE A 90 3.36 -10.12 -5.65
C ILE A 90 2.68 -10.82 -6.83
N GLU A 91 1.83 -11.81 -6.58
CA GLU A 91 1.08 -12.50 -7.63
C GLU A 91 0.18 -11.53 -8.40
N TRP A 92 -0.57 -10.67 -7.70
CA TRP A 92 -1.40 -9.65 -8.37
C TRP A 92 -0.59 -8.67 -9.22
N LEU A 93 0.61 -8.27 -8.78
CA LEU A 93 1.51 -7.43 -9.58
C LEU A 93 1.98 -8.16 -10.85
N TYR A 94 2.27 -9.46 -10.78
CA TYR A 94 2.59 -10.25 -11.98
C TYR A 94 1.40 -10.33 -12.94
N GLN A 95 0.20 -10.60 -12.44
CA GLN A 95 -1.02 -10.63 -13.27
C GLN A 95 -1.25 -9.26 -13.95
N ALA A 96 -1.01 -8.16 -13.23
CA ALA A 96 -1.10 -6.83 -13.82
C ALA A 96 -0.05 -6.59 -14.91
N SER A 97 1.20 -6.98 -14.68
CA SER A 97 2.25 -6.92 -15.71
C SER A 97 1.88 -7.73 -16.95
N GLN A 98 1.33 -8.94 -16.80
CA GLN A 98 0.87 -9.77 -17.92
C GLN A 98 -0.29 -9.14 -18.71
N LYS A 99 -1.06 -8.24 -18.10
CA LYS A 99 -2.11 -7.44 -18.77
C LYS A 99 -1.57 -6.19 -19.49
N GLY A 100 -0.25 -5.96 -19.43
CA GLY A 100 0.39 -4.80 -20.07
C GLY A 100 0.55 -3.60 -19.14
N VAL A 101 0.10 -3.68 -17.89
CA VAL A 101 0.20 -2.57 -16.92
C VAL A 101 1.67 -2.28 -16.65
N LYS A 102 2.06 -1.01 -16.75
CA LYS A 102 3.41 -0.57 -16.37
C LYS A 102 3.51 -0.49 -14.84
N ILE A 103 4.59 -1.01 -14.27
CA ILE A 103 4.76 -1.05 -12.81
C ILE A 103 6.17 -0.62 -12.43
N ASP A 104 6.27 0.47 -11.66
CA ASP A 104 7.52 0.98 -11.09
C ASP A 104 7.51 0.79 -9.57
N LEU A 105 8.38 -0.07 -9.07
CA LEU A 105 8.52 -0.41 -7.65
C LEU A 105 9.77 0.27 -7.08
N ILE A 106 9.61 1.05 -6.01
CA ILE A 106 10.70 1.76 -5.32
C ILE A 106 10.87 1.10 -3.93
N ILE A 107 11.75 0.11 -3.84
CA ILE A 107 11.85 -0.79 -2.68
C ILE A 107 13.27 -0.77 -2.11
N ARG A 108 13.45 -0.14 -0.93
CA ARG A 108 14.80 0.02 -0.35
C ARG A 108 15.39 -1.23 0.29
N GLY A 109 14.52 -2.15 0.74
CA GLY A 109 14.89 -3.28 1.58
C GLY A 109 14.67 -4.60 0.85
N ILE A 110 14.02 -5.55 1.54
CA ILE A 110 13.77 -6.88 0.98
C ILE A 110 12.71 -6.78 -0.12
N CYS A 111 13.02 -7.33 -1.30
CA CYS A 111 12.08 -7.50 -2.39
C CYS A 111 12.11 -8.96 -2.87
N CYS A 112 11.00 -9.69 -2.67
CA CYS A 112 10.86 -11.08 -3.12
C CYS A 112 10.34 -11.18 -4.57
N LEU A 113 9.91 -10.07 -5.17
CA LEU A 113 9.45 -10.02 -6.56
C LEU A 113 10.65 -10.06 -7.50
N LYS A 114 10.56 -10.87 -8.57
CA LYS A 114 11.58 -10.95 -9.62
C LYS A 114 11.12 -10.16 -10.85
N PRO A 115 11.70 -8.98 -11.13
CA PRO A 115 11.32 -8.19 -12.30
C PRO A 115 11.94 -8.73 -13.59
N GLN A 116 11.45 -8.27 -14.75
CA GLN A 116 12.01 -8.53 -16.08
C GLN A 116 12.06 -10.02 -16.50
N VAL A 117 11.12 -10.83 -16.00
CA VAL A 117 10.94 -12.22 -16.44
C VAL A 117 9.96 -12.25 -17.62
N LYS A 118 10.41 -12.78 -18.76
CA LYS A 118 9.61 -12.91 -19.98
C LYS A 118 8.26 -13.58 -19.72
N GLY A 119 7.17 -12.96 -20.19
CA GLY A 119 5.80 -13.48 -20.03
C GLY A 119 5.24 -13.41 -18.60
N LEU A 120 5.95 -12.78 -17.65
CA LEU A 120 5.50 -12.66 -16.26
C LEU A 120 5.65 -11.22 -15.74
N SER A 121 6.86 -10.66 -15.77
CA SER A 121 7.19 -9.39 -15.12
C SER A 121 7.97 -8.42 -16.02
N GLU A 122 7.79 -8.52 -17.35
CA GLU A 122 8.44 -7.64 -18.35
C GLU A 122 8.12 -6.15 -18.12
N ASN A 123 6.92 -5.86 -17.63
CA ASN A 123 6.47 -4.49 -17.40
C ASN A 123 6.78 -3.97 -15.99
N ILE A 124 7.51 -4.75 -15.18
CA ILE A 124 7.86 -4.40 -13.79
C ILE A 124 9.31 -3.96 -13.70
N ARG A 125 9.55 -2.76 -13.18
CA ARG A 125 10.87 -2.23 -12.84
C ARG A 125 10.99 -2.11 -11.31
N VAL A 126 12.14 -2.47 -10.78
CA VAL A 126 12.46 -2.33 -9.35
C VAL A 126 13.66 -1.40 -9.21
N TYR A 127 13.51 -0.38 -8.37
CA TYR A 127 14.51 0.62 -8.02
C TYR A 127 14.86 0.54 -6.53
#